data_AF-M0NYN3-F1
#
_entry.id   AF-M0NYN3-F1
#
_cell.length_a   1.000
_cell.length_b   1.000
_cell.length_c   1.000
_cell.angle_alpha   90.00
_cell.angle_beta   90.00
_cell.angle_gamma   90.00
#
_symmetry.space_group_name_H-M   'P 1'
#
loop_
_entity.id
_entity.type
_entity.pdbx_description
1 polymer ?
#
loop_
_entity_poly.entity_id
_entity_poly.type
_entity_poly.pdbx_seq_one_letter_code
_entity_poly.pdbx_strand_id
1 'polypeptide(L)'
;MEIERARDDLVVAASAGGATIAIALLSGVAGVVDVSTLPTLAPLVVYAGYLFSRKGGPYGSLDRPRNWAAVAVLVGVIVVAAASVV
;
A
#
# COMPACT_ATOMS: atom_id res chain seq x y z
N MET A 1 14.36 3.31 21.62
CA MET A 1 14.15 3.55 20.18
C MET A 1 13.33 2.42 19.51
N GLU A 2 12.48 1.71 20.25
CA GLU A 2 11.58 0.70 19.66
C GLU A 2 10.21 1.29 19.31
N ILE A 3 9.76 2.30 20.05
CA ILE A 3 8.47 2.96 19.82
C ILE A 3 8.47 3.74 18.50
N GLU A 4 9.58 4.39 18.15
CA GLU A 4 9.72 5.11 16.88
C GLU A 4 9.65 4.13 15.70
N ARG A 5 10.32 2.98 15.83
CA ARG A 5 10.28 1.92 14.83
C ARG A 5 8.87 1.31 14.69
N ALA A 6 8.15 1.13 15.79
CA ALA A 6 6.77 0.67 15.77
C ALA A 6 5.83 1.69 15.11
N ARG A 7 6.05 2.98 15.37
CA ARG A 7 5.28 4.06 14.75
C ARG A 7 5.48 4.12 13.25
N ASP A 8 6.71 4.00 12.79
CA ASP A 8 7.04 3.97 11.37
C ASP A 8 6.42 2.77 10.66
N ASP A 9 6.43 1.60 11.31
CA ASP A 9 5.79 0.40 10.79
C ASP A 9 4.26 0.58 10.65
N LEU A 10 3.65 1.12 11.70
CA LEU A 10 2.21 1.42 11.72
C LEU A 10 1.82 2.34 10.56
N VAL A 11 2.63 3.34 10.22
CA VAL A 11 2.34 4.26 9.11
C VAL A 11 2.30 3.52 7.78
N VAL A 12 3.24 2.62 7.50
CA VAL A 12 3.25 1.85 6.24
C VAL A 12 2.09 0.85 6.21
N ALA A 13 1.88 0.13 7.31
CA ALA A 13 0.79 -0.83 7.45
C ALA A 13 -0.59 -0.17 7.29
N ALA A 14 -0.80 0.97 7.95
CA ALA A 14 -2.04 1.75 7.85
C ALA A 14 -2.25 2.33 6.44
N SER A 15 -1.19 2.73 5.76
CA SER A 15 -1.27 3.23 4.38
C SER A 15 -1.68 2.12 3.41
N ALA A 16 -1.05 0.94 3.50
CA ALA A 16 -1.38 -0.20 2.67
C ALA A 16 -2.78 -0.74 2.96
N GLY A 17 -3.10 -0.97 4.23
CA GLY A 17 -4.43 -1.43 4.65
C GLY A 17 -5.52 -0.43 4.30
N GLY A 18 -5.29 0.86 4.55
CA GLY A 18 -6.21 1.95 4.21
C GLY A 18 -6.46 2.06 2.72
N ALA A 19 -5.42 1.94 1.88
CA ALA A 19 -5.58 1.94 0.43
C ALA A 19 -6.41 0.73 -0.06
N THR A 20 -6.14 -0.48 0.46
CA THR A 20 -6.95 -1.67 0.13
C THR A 20 -8.41 -1.52 0.55
N ILE A 21 -8.67 -1.00 1.75
CA ILE A 21 -10.05 -0.72 2.21
C ILE A 21 -10.72 0.31 1.29
N ALA A 22 -10.02 1.38 0.92
CA ALA A 22 -10.56 2.41 0.03
C ALA A 22 -10.96 1.85 -1.33
N ILE A 23 -10.12 1.00 -1.95
CA ILE A 23 -10.45 0.33 -3.22
C ILE A 23 -11.68 -0.57 -3.05
N ALA A 24 -11.72 -1.38 -1.99
CA ALA A 24 -12.85 -2.28 -1.74
C ALA A 24 -14.17 -1.51 -1.53
N LEU A 25 -14.13 -0.36 -0.85
CA LEU A 25 -15.30 0.50 -0.68
C LEU A 25 -15.72 1.16 -2.01
N LEU A 26 -14.76 1.68 -2.79
CA LEU A 26 -15.05 2.27 -4.09
C LEU A 26 -15.69 1.26 -5.05
N SER A 27 -15.23 0.01 -5.00
CA SER A 27 -15.72 -1.03 -5.89
C SER A 27 -17.00 -1.68 -5.40
N GLY A 28 -17.02 -2.21 -4.17
CA GLY A 28 -18.14 -3.01 -3.66
C GLY A 28 -19.29 -2.21 -3.07
N VAL A 29 -19.03 -0.99 -2.55
CA VAL A 29 -20.07 -0.17 -1.89
C VAL A 29 -20.53 0.95 -2.80
N ALA A 30 -19.60 1.73 -3.34
CA ALA A 30 -19.93 2.87 -4.19
C ALA A 30 -20.21 2.48 -5.64
N GLY A 31 -19.71 1.32 -6.10
CA GLY A 31 -19.89 0.85 -7.48
C GLY A 31 -19.26 1.78 -8.53
N VAL A 32 -18.26 2.58 -8.13
CA VAL A 32 -17.65 3.62 -8.99
C VAL A 32 -16.67 3.01 -10.00
N VAL A 33 -16.02 1.91 -9.61
CA VAL A 33 -15.05 1.16 -10.43
C VAL A 33 -15.21 -0.33 -10.17
N ASP A 34 -15.06 -1.17 -11.19
CA ASP A 34 -15.04 -2.63 -11.01
C ASP A 34 -13.60 -3.11 -10.85
N VAL A 35 -13.24 -3.52 -9.63
CA VAL A 35 -11.88 -3.97 -9.30
C VAL A 35 -11.96 -5.40 -8.79
N SER A 36 -11.32 -6.32 -9.52
CA SER A 36 -11.23 -7.71 -9.08
C SER A 36 -10.43 -7.84 -7.76
N THR A 37 -10.68 -8.94 -7.04
CA THR A 37 -10.12 -9.17 -5.71
C THR A 37 -8.59 -9.16 -5.69
N LEU A 38 -7.94 -9.68 -6.74
CA LEU A 38 -6.48 -9.76 -6.80
C LEU A 38 -5.80 -8.38 -6.86
N PRO A 39 -6.15 -7.48 -7.80
CA PRO A 39 -5.66 -6.10 -7.82
C PRO A 39 -5.93 -5.31 -6.53
N THR A 40 -7.05 -5.57 -5.85
CA THR A 40 -7.41 -4.90 -4.58
C THR A 40 -6.37 -5.12 -3.48
N LEU A 41 -5.64 -6.24 -3.52
CA LEU A 41 -4.59 -6.57 -2.57
C LEU A 41 -3.21 -5.98 -2.91
N ALA A 42 -3.05 -5.33 -4.07
CA ALA A 42 -1.75 -4.81 -4.52
C ALA A 42 -1.07 -3.86 -3.50
N PRO A 43 -1.78 -2.96 -2.79
CA PRO A 43 -1.16 -2.14 -1.75
C PRO A 43 -0.52 -2.96 -0.61
N LEU A 44 -1.07 -4.14 -0.28
CA LEU A 44 -0.49 -5.01 0.76
C LEU A 44 0.83 -5.65 0.31
N VAL A 45 1.02 -5.88 -0.99
CA VAL A 45 2.29 -6.37 -1.54
C VAL A 45 3.41 -5.35 -1.30
N VAL A 46 3.09 -4.06 -1.34
CA VAL A 46 4.05 -2.99 -0.99
C VAL A 46 4.47 -3.09 0.46
N TYR A 47 3.53 -3.32 1.38
CA TYR A 47 3.85 -3.51 2.79
C TYR A 47 4.69 -4.78 3.03
N ALA A 48 4.38 -5.88 2.33
CA ALA A 48 5.22 -7.07 2.37
C ALA A 48 6.65 -6.77 1.89
N GLY A 49 6.80 -6.04 0.78
CA GLY A 49 8.10 -5.58 0.27
C GLY A 49 8.88 -4.76 1.30
N TYR A 50 8.22 -3.84 2.00
CA TYR A 50 8.81 -3.06 3.09
C TYR A 50 9.33 -3.94 4.23
N LEU A 51 8.59 -4.97 4.63
CA LEU A 51 9.03 -5.92 5.68
C LEU A 51 10.28 -6.69 5.25
N PHE A 52 10.39 -7.08 3.99
CA PHE A 52 11.57 -7.76 3.46
C PHE A 52 12.77 -6.81 3.30
N SER A 53 12.54 -5.56 2.88
CA SER A 53 13.60 -4.56 2.73
C SER A 53 14.33 -4.28 4.05
N ARG A 54 13.58 -4.16 5.15
CA ARG A 54 14.15 -3.90 6.48
C ARG A 54 15.06 -5.01 7.02
N LYS A 55 15.10 -6.19 6.40
CA LYS A 55 16.04 -7.27 6.76
C LYS A 55 17.45 -7.11 6.17
N GLY A 56 17.80 -5.92 5.66
CA GLY A 56 19.11 -5.63 5.06
C GLY A 56 19.11 -5.71 3.53
N GLY A 57 17.98 -5.39 2.90
CA GLY A 57 17.83 -5.38 1.44
C GLY A 57 18.64 -4.28 0.74
N PRO A 58 18.78 -4.35 -0.59
CA PRO A 58 19.68 -3.51 -1.39
C PRO A 58 19.26 -2.03 -1.46
N TYR A 59 18.15 -1.64 -0.84
CA TYR A 59 17.50 -0.34 -1.05
C TYR A 59 18.06 0.80 -0.19
N GLY A 60 19.01 0.53 0.73
CA GLY A 60 19.87 1.52 1.38
C GLY A 60 19.16 2.82 1.78
N SER A 61 19.48 3.93 1.10
CA SER A 61 18.95 5.28 1.39
C SER A 61 17.48 5.52 0.99
N LEU A 62 16.91 4.64 0.16
CA LEU A 62 15.53 4.72 -0.31
C LEU A 62 14.55 4.01 0.64
N ASP A 63 15.05 3.18 1.56
CA ASP A 63 14.28 2.40 2.53
C ASP A 63 13.77 3.22 3.72
N ARG A 64 13.19 4.39 3.41
CA ARG A 64 12.52 5.23 4.41
C ARG A 64 11.05 4.80 4.53
N PRO A 65 10.51 4.59 5.74
CA PRO A 65 9.10 4.21 5.95
C PRO A 65 8.12 5.12 5.21
N ARG A 66 8.39 6.43 5.19
CA ARG A 66 7.58 7.42 4.48
C ARG A 66 7.50 7.18 2.97
N ASN A 67 8.57 6.70 2.35
CA ASN A 67 8.57 6.39 0.91
C ASN A 67 7.67 5.18 0.64
N TRP A 68 7.77 4.12 1.45
CA TRP A 68 6.93 2.93 1.33
C TRP A 68 5.45 3.22 1.54
N ALA A 69 5.11 4.09 2.50
CA ALA A 69 3.74 4.57 2.68
C ALA A 69 3.22 5.29 1.42
N ALA A 70 4.02 6.19 0.84
CA ALA A 70 3.65 6.88 -0.39
C ALA A 70 3.51 5.91 -1.58
N VAL A 71 4.38 4.91 -1.69
CA VAL A 71 4.27 3.86 -2.72
C VAL A 71 3.00 3.04 -2.54
N ALA A 72 2.62 2.68 -1.31
CA ALA A 72 1.40 1.92 -1.05
C ALA A 72 0.15 2.69 -1.49
N VAL A 73 0.09 4.00 -1.19
CA VAL A 73 -0.98 4.88 -1.67
C VAL A 73 -0.96 5.00 -3.18
N LEU A 74 0.21 5.23 -3.78
CA LEU A 74 0.37 5.36 -5.23
C LEU A 74 -0.09 4.10 -5.97
N VAL A 75 0.27 2.91 -5.47
CA VAL A 75 -0.20 1.63 -6.03
C VAL A 75 -1.72 1.54 -5.96
N GLY A 76 -2.33 1.96 -4.85
CA GLY A 76 -3.79 2.00 -4.75
C GLY A 76 -4.43 2.92 -5.79
N VAL A 77 -3.86 4.12 -5.99
CA VAL A 77 -4.30 5.05 -7.04
C VAL A 77 -4.16 4.43 -8.44
N ILE A 78 -3.04 3.76 -8.72
CA ILE A 78 -2.81 3.08 -10.00
C ILE A 78 -3.85 1.99 -10.25
N VAL A 79 -4.20 1.19 -9.23
CA VAL A 79 -5.22 0.15 -9.36
C VAL A 79 -6.57 0.75 -9.74
N VAL A 80 -6.99 1.81 -9.05
CA VAL A 80 -8.25 2.52 -9.35
C VAL A 80 -8.22 3.14 -10.75
N ALA A 81 -7.11 3.81 -11.10
CA ALA A 81 -6.95 4.43 -12.40
C ALA A 81 -7.00 3.40 -13.52
N ALA A 82 -6.28 2.28 -13.39
CA ALA A 82 -6.27 1.19 -14.36
C ALA A 82 -7.68 0.60 -14.57
N ALA A 83 -8.46 0.42 -13.49
CA ALA A 83 -9.84 -0.06 -13.58
C ALA A 83 -10.80 0.94 -14.24
N SER A 84 -10.44 2.24 -14.29
CA SER A 84 -11.29 3.29 -14.86
C SER A 84 -11.12 3.48 -16.38
N VAL A 85 -10.09 2.86 -16.97
CA VAL A 85 -9.78 2.98 -18.41
C VAL A 85 -10.17 1.75 -19.23
N VAL A 86 -10.75 0.74 -18.58
CA VAL A 86 -11.18 -0.54 -19.17
C VAL A 86 -12.68 -0.53 -19.45
#